data_AF-A0A3D4H959-F1
#
_entry.id   AF-A0A3D4H959-F1
#
_cell.length_a   1.000
_cell.length_b   1.000
_cell.length_c   1.000
_cell.angle_alpha   90.00
_cell.angle_beta   90.00
_cell.angle_gamma   90.00
#
_symmetry.space_group_name_H-M   'P 1'
#
loop_
_entity.id
_entity.type
_entity.pdbx_description
1 polymer ?
#
loop_
_entity_poly.entity_id
_entity_poly.type
_entity_poly.pdbx_seq_one_letter_code
_entity_poly.pdbx_strand_id
1 'polypeptide(L)'
;MNRSLLISCLTLVGPALVSGQEAASGEADPNLSYTGKPLVQTEIEAETLEAEITEDKGYLIGRGSVKLTATNLEITCNQIEVFTDVKDKDGNDTLGELSSIQKIIATGNVKIVQEERMATSGRAEVFPNEDFILLDEDPIVYQNDITIDGTGAQMRILRGNGRVELIGDTNNKIRVTGRPIEDFGFEENEDSIVPPEDEPVDDSNNEEEESPGSEKGNNEDDPEAAEQSDE
;
A
#
# COMPACT_ATOMS: atom_id res chain seq x y z
N MET A 1 -62.25 1.56 51.39
CA MET A 1 -62.96 2.86 51.44
C MET A 1 -62.08 3.91 50.79
N ASN A 2 -62.57 4.51 49.69
CA ASN A 2 -62.26 5.84 49.14
C ASN A 2 -60.82 6.12 48.66
N ARG A 3 -60.53 6.68 47.49
CA ARG A 3 -61.35 7.36 46.49
C ARG A 3 -60.58 7.46 45.16
N SER A 4 -61.33 7.30 44.08
CA SER A 4 -61.00 7.64 42.69
C SER A 4 -60.81 9.16 42.52
N LEU A 5 -59.85 9.59 41.70
CA LEU A 5 -59.93 10.87 40.98
C LEU A 5 -59.22 10.75 39.63
N LEU A 6 -60.04 10.68 38.57
CA LEU A 6 -59.68 10.94 37.19
C LEU A 6 -59.58 12.46 36.98
N ILE A 7 -58.47 12.94 36.40
CA ILE A 7 -58.44 14.25 35.71
C ILE A 7 -57.81 14.04 34.35
N SER A 8 -58.64 14.25 33.34
CA SER A 8 -58.35 14.36 31.92
C SER A 8 -58.16 15.84 31.57
N CYS A 9 -57.08 16.18 30.85
CA CYS A 9 -56.91 17.42 30.06
C CYS A 9 -55.81 17.13 29.04
N LEU A 10 -56.16 16.74 27.81
CA LEU A 10 -56.41 17.61 26.65
C LEU A 10 -55.19 18.46 26.23
N THR A 11 -54.48 17.86 25.27
CA THR A 11 -53.53 18.35 24.26
C THR A 11 -53.21 19.85 24.13
N LEU A 12 -51.91 20.15 23.98
CA LEU A 12 -51.44 21.13 23.01
C LEU A 12 -50.25 20.55 22.22
N VAL A 13 -50.40 20.50 20.90
CA VAL A 13 -49.38 20.14 19.91
C VAL A 13 -48.56 21.39 19.59
N GLY A 14 -47.23 21.26 19.57
CA GLY A 14 -46.30 22.23 19.00
C GLY A 14 -45.00 21.53 18.62
N PRO A 15 -44.50 21.64 17.38
CA PRO A 15 -43.32 20.92 16.92
C PRO A 15 -42.06 21.70 17.29
N ALA A 16 -41.20 21.12 18.12
CA ALA A 16 -39.81 21.55 18.22
C ALA A 16 -38.95 20.56 17.44
N LEU A 17 -38.63 20.94 16.21
CA LEU A 17 -37.49 20.43 15.47
C LEU A 17 -36.23 20.71 16.31
N VAL A 18 -35.75 19.70 17.02
CA VAL A 18 -34.35 19.58 17.41
C VAL A 18 -33.73 18.59 16.45
N SER A 19 -33.16 19.13 15.38
CA SER A 19 -32.07 18.50 14.65
C SER A 19 -30.83 18.56 15.54
N GLY A 20 -30.37 17.40 15.98
CA GLY A 20 -29.19 17.25 16.82
C GLY A 20 -28.76 15.80 16.81
N GLN A 21 -28.35 15.35 15.63
CA GLN A 21 -27.60 14.15 15.31
C GLN A 21 -26.99 13.43 16.53
N GLU A 22 -27.69 12.39 16.96
CA GLU A 22 -27.16 11.35 17.83
C GLU A 22 -26.02 10.68 17.06
N ALA A 23 -24.77 11.02 17.42
CA ALA A 23 -23.63 10.23 17.04
C ALA A 23 -23.79 8.88 17.74
N ALA A 24 -24.33 7.90 17.02
CA ALA A 24 -24.31 6.51 17.41
C ALA A 24 -22.85 6.07 17.54
N SER A 25 -22.26 6.23 18.72
CA SER A 25 -21.19 5.37 19.18
C SER A 25 -21.81 4.00 19.41
N GLY A 26 -21.99 3.24 18.32
CA GLY A 26 -22.32 1.84 18.43
C GLY A 26 -21.19 1.15 19.20
N GLU A 27 -21.50 0.61 20.37
CA GLU A 27 -20.62 -0.35 21.02
C GLU A 27 -20.32 -1.45 19.99
N ALA A 28 -19.05 -1.60 19.62
CA ALA A 28 -18.64 -2.65 18.68
C ALA A 28 -18.99 -4.00 19.32
N ASP A 29 -19.83 -4.80 18.65
CA ASP A 29 -20.12 -6.17 19.09
C ASP A 29 -18.80 -6.96 19.07
N PRO A 30 -18.35 -7.50 20.22
CA PRO A 30 -17.07 -8.21 20.30
C PRO A 30 -17.03 -9.48 19.45
N ASN A 31 -18.17 -9.95 18.93
CA ASN A 31 -18.27 -11.12 18.06
C ASN A 31 -18.29 -10.77 16.57
N LEU A 32 -18.23 -9.48 16.21
CA LEU A 32 -18.22 -9.02 14.84
C LEU A 32 -16.87 -8.40 14.47
N SER A 33 -16.42 -8.69 13.27
CA SER A 33 -15.30 -8.02 12.62
C SER A 33 -15.63 -6.55 12.35
N TYR A 34 -14.61 -5.78 11.97
CA TYR A 34 -14.79 -4.39 11.49
C TYR A 34 -15.69 -4.26 10.25
N THR A 35 -15.94 -5.37 9.55
CA THR A 35 -16.86 -5.45 8.40
C THR A 35 -18.24 -6.01 8.78
N GLY A 36 -18.54 -6.17 10.07
CA GLY A 36 -19.80 -6.72 10.57
C GLY A 36 -19.97 -8.23 10.33
N LYS A 37 -18.88 -8.95 10.04
CA LYS A 37 -18.88 -10.41 9.83
C LYS A 37 -18.57 -11.12 11.15
N PRO A 38 -19.16 -12.29 11.44
CA PRO A 38 -18.80 -13.06 12.63
C PRO A 38 -17.30 -13.36 12.67
N LEU A 39 -16.69 -13.25 13.85
CA LEU A 39 -15.33 -13.70 14.06
C LEU A 39 -15.24 -15.21 13.83
N VAL A 40 -14.29 -15.64 13.00
CA VAL A 40 -13.93 -17.05 12.82
C VAL A 40 -12.64 -17.35 13.58
N GLN A 41 -12.50 -18.59 14.00
CA GLN A 41 -11.30 -19.08 14.68
C GLN A 41 -10.05 -18.85 13.81
N THR A 42 -8.97 -18.40 14.44
CA THR A 42 -7.65 -18.33 13.80
C THR A 42 -7.03 -19.72 13.78
N GLU A 43 -6.63 -20.18 12.61
CA GLU A 43 -6.02 -21.48 12.35
C GLU A 43 -4.69 -21.30 11.63
N ILE A 44 -3.68 -22.07 12.04
CA ILE A 44 -2.35 -22.09 11.42
C ILE A 44 -1.99 -23.54 11.11
N GLU A 45 -1.80 -23.83 9.84
CA GLU A 45 -1.31 -25.11 9.33
C GLU A 45 0.14 -24.94 8.87
N ALA A 46 1.01 -25.87 9.26
CA ALA A 46 2.42 -25.89 8.87
C ALA A 46 2.97 -27.33 8.92
N GLU A 47 4.12 -27.56 8.30
CA GLU A 47 4.79 -28.87 8.32
C GLU A 47 5.45 -29.16 9.68
N THR A 48 6.03 -28.11 10.28
CA THR A 48 6.55 -28.15 11.64
C THR A 48 6.04 -26.97 12.44
N LEU A 49 5.74 -27.21 13.72
CA LEU A 49 5.30 -26.20 14.67
C LEU A 49 6.10 -26.36 15.97
N GLU A 50 6.70 -25.26 16.41
CA GLU A 50 7.38 -25.13 17.69
C GLU A 50 6.66 -24.03 18.48
N ALA A 51 6.31 -24.30 19.74
CA ALA A 51 5.66 -23.32 20.59
C ALA A 51 6.30 -23.32 21.99
N GLU A 52 6.52 -22.12 22.51
CA GLU A 52 7.01 -21.88 23.86
C GLU A 52 6.07 -20.89 24.55
N ILE A 53 5.61 -21.25 25.75
CA ILE A 53 4.76 -20.40 26.57
C ILE A 53 5.47 -20.19 27.89
N THR A 54 5.70 -18.92 28.22
CA THR A 54 6.22 -18.44 29.50
C THR A 54 5.07 -17.90 30.36
N GLU A 55 5.37 -17.37 31.54
CA GLU A 55 4.32 -16.82 32.43
C GLU A 55 3.57 -15.63 31.81
N ASP A 56 4.25 -14.84 30.96
CA ASP A 56 3.72 -13.58 30.42
C ASP A 56 3.61 -13.56 28.89
N LYS A 57 4.40 -14.38 28.18
CA LYS A 57 4.51 -14.38 26.72
C LYS A 57 4.38 -15.77 26.14
N GLY A 58 3.71 -15.88 25.00
CA GLY A 58 3.73 -17.07 24.15
C GLY A 58 4.37 -16.76 22.80
N TYR A 59 5.13 -17.71 22.28
CA TYR A 59 5.78 -17.64 20.99
C TYR A 59 5.54 -18.94 20.21
N LEU A 60 5.19 -18.83 18.94
CA LEU A 60 4.97 -19.96 18.04
C LEU A 60 5.73 -19.72 16.74
N ILE A 61 6.43 -20.73 16.25
CA ILE A 61 7.04 -20.77 14.91
C ILE A 61 6.45 -21.93 14.11
N GLY A 62 5.89 -21.61 12.94
CA GLY A 62 5.52 -22.59 11.92
C GLY A 62 6.46 -22.51 10.72
N ARG A 63 6.88 -23.64 10.16
CA ARG A 63 7.75 -23.70 8.96
C ARG A 63 7.22 -24.67 7.92
N GLY A 64 7.59 -24.43 6.67
CA GLY A 64 7.18 -25.23 5.51
C GLY A 64 6.09 -24.53 4.72
N SER A 65 5.22 -25.29 4.06
CA SER A 65 4.06 -24.73 3.35
C SER A 65 3.01 -24.21 4.35
N VAL A 66 3.22 -23.01 4.90
CA VAL A 66 2.39 -22.45 5.97
C VAL A 66 1.14 -21.79 5.40
N LYS A 67 0.00 -22.03 6.06
CA LYS A 67 -1.27 -21.34 5.83
C LYS A 67 -1.86 -20.86 7.15
N LEU A 68 -2.11 -19.56 7.26
CA LEU A 68 -2.90 -18.95 8.33
C LEU A 68 -4.25 -18.54 7.78
N THR A 69 -5.33 -18.92 8.46
CA THR A 69 -6.70 -18.48 8.18
C THR A 69 -7.26 -17.77 9.40
N ALA A 70 -7.88 -16.62 9.21
CA ALA A 70 -8.53 -15.83 10.25
C ALA A 70 -9.77 -15.12 9.68
N THR A 71 -10.39 -14.26 10.49
CA THR A 71 -11.58 -13.52 10.06
C THR A 71 -11.27 -12.64 8.87
N ASN A 72 -11.75 -13.06 7.70
CA ASN A 72 -11.62 -12.34 6.44
C ASN A 72 -10.16 -12.14 5.99
N LEU A 73 -9.27 -13.04 6.41
CA LEU A 73 -7.83 -12.97 6.16
C LEU A 73 -7.28 -14.37 5.95
N GLU A 74 -6.59 -14.57 4.82
CA GLU A 74 -5.77 -15.75 4.56
C GLU A 74 -4.33 -15.30 4.28
N ILE A 75 -3.35 -15.96 4.88
CA ILE A 75 -1.91 -15.73 4.64
C ILE A 75 -1.25 -17.06 4.29
N THR A 76 -0.50 -17.10 3.19
CA THR A 76 0.38 -18.22 2.87
C THR A 76 1.83 -17.76 2.80
N CYS A 77 2.76 -18.55 3.35
CA CYS A 77 4.18 -18.21 3.42
C CYS A 77 5.05 -19.45 3.69
N ASN A 78 6.38 -19.28 3.73
CA ASN A 78 7.34 -20.34 4.06
C ASN A 78 7.57 -20.51 5.57
N GLN A 79 7.47 -19.43 6.33
CA GLN A 79 7.58 -19.43 7.79
C GLN A 79 6.63 -18.40 8.38
N ILE A 80 6.05 -18.73 9.53
CA ILE A 80 5.25 -17.82 10.34
C ILE A 80 5.75 -17.80 11.77
N GLU A 81 5.78 -16.62 12.37
CA GLU A 81 6.08 -16.42 13.77
C GLU A 81 4.94 -15.64 14.42
N VAL A 82 4.45 -16.12 15.55
CA VAL A 82 3.33 -15.51 16.28
C VAL A 82 3.78 -15.20 17.69
N PHE A 83 3.58 -13.95 18.10
CA PHE A 83 3.88 -13.43 19.42
C PHE A 83 2.59 -13.09 20.15
N THR A 84 2.42 -13.63 21.35
CA THR A 84 1.21 -13.49 22.16
C THR A 84 1.54 -13.03 23.59
N ASP A 85 0.60 -12.29 24.18
CA ASP A 85 0.61 -12.00 25.61
C ASP A 85 -0.30 -13.00 26.33
N VAL A 86 0.22 -13.64 27.37
CA VAL A 86 -0.54 -14.61 28.17
C VAL A 86 -1.45 -13.90 29.16
N LYS A 87 -1.16 -12.63 29.47
CA LYS A 87 -1.93 -11.81 30.40
C LYS A 87 -2.33 -10.49 29.77
N ASP A 88 -3.55 -10.03 30.06
CA ASP A 88 -3.97 -8.66 29.75
C ASP A 88 -3.33 -7.62 30.70
N LYS A 89 -3.69 -6.35 30.51
CA LYS A 89 -3.22 -5.24 31.35
C LYS A 89 -3.71 -5.30 32.80
N ASP A 90 -4.78 -6.07 33.06
CA ASP A 90 -5.41 -6.24 34.37
C ASP A 90 -4.96 -7.55 35.06
N GLY A 91 -4.11 -8.34 34.39
CA GLY A 91 -3.53 -9.59 34.90
C GLY A 91 -4.37 -10.85 34.65
N ASN A 92 -5.44 -10.76 33.86
CA ASN A 92 -6.28 -11.91 33.49
C ASN A 92 -5.59 -12.74 32.40
N ASP A 93 -5.80 -14.06 32.42
CA ASP A 93 -5.29 -14.98 31.39
C ASP A 93 -6.03 -14.76 30.06
N THR A 94 -5.28 -14.49 28.99
CA THR A 94 -5.80 -14.23 27.64
C THR A 94 -5.35 -15.28 26.63
N LEU A 95 -4.70 -16.36 27.08
CA LEU A 95 -4.14 -17.36 26.17
C LEU A 95 -5.23 -17.97 25.27
N GLY A 96 -5.03 -17.86 23.95
CA GLY A 96 -5.95 -18.40 22.94
C GLY A 96 -7.00 -17.40 22.45
N GLU A 97 -7.07 -16.19 23.01
CA GLU A 97 -7.88 -15.11 22.47
C GLU A 97 -7.18 -14.41 21.30
N LEU A 98 -7.93 -13.90 20.33
CA LEU A 98 -7.36 -13.10 19.24
C LEU A 98 -6.69 -11.81 19.75
N SER A 99 -7.25 -11.23 20.83
CA SER A 99 -6.73 -10.06 21.56
C SER A 99 -5.31 -10.28 22.11
N SER A 100 -4.96 -11.54 22.40
CA SER A 100 -3.63 -11.91 22.92
C SER A 100 -2.54 -11.80 21.87
N ILE A 101 -2.88 -11.86 20.58
CA ILE A 101 -1.91 -11.83 19.48
C ILE A 101 -1.39 -10.41 19.27
N GLN A 102 -0.14 -10.18 19.67
CA GLN A 102 0.53 -8.90 19.51
C GLN A 102 1.04 -8.69 18.09
N LYS A 103 1.66 -9.74 17.53
CA LYS A 103 2.37 -9.64 16.27
C LYS A 103 2.40 -10.98 15.56
N ILE A 104 2.21 -10.96 14.24
CA ILE A 104 2.42 -12.10 13.35
C ILE A 104 3.44 -11.68 12.31
N ILE A 105 4.49 -12.47 12.10
CA ILE A 105 5.51 -12.24 11.07
C ILE A 105 5.43 -13.42 10.09
N ALA A 106 5.12 -13.12 8.84
CA ALA A 106 5.15 -14.07 7.74
C ALA A 106 6.35 -13.77 6.84
N THR A 107 7.13 -14.79 6.49
CA THR A 107 8.34 -14.64 5.66
C THR A 107 8.39 -15.70 4.56
N GLY A 108 8.91 -15.28 3.40
CA GLY A 108 9.07 -16.09 2.20
C GLY A 108 7.75 -16.33 1.46
N ASN A 109 7.73 -15.95 0.17
CA ASN A 109 6.58 -16.10 -0.73
C ASN A 109 5.25 -15.68 -0.09
N VAL A 110 5.25 -14.55 0.62
CA VAL A 110 4.08 -14.13 1.39
C VAL A 110 2.99 -13.72 0.41
N LYS A 111 1.80 -14.28 0.61
CA LYS A 111 0.58 -13.88 -0.08
C LYS A 111 -0.52 -13.71 0.95
N ILE A 112 -1.15 -12.54 0.93
CA ILE A 112 -2.26 -12.17 1.81
C ILE A 112 -3.50 -11.98 0.95
N VAL A 113 -4.60 -12.59 1.35
CA VAL A 113 -5.91 -12.44 0.68
C VAL A 113 -6.93 -11.95 1.71
N GLN A 114 -7.59 -10.83 1.38
CA GLN A 114 -8.69 -10.24 2.15
C GLN A 114 -9.81 -9.85 1.18
N GLU A 115 -10.85 -10.69 1.07
CA GLU A 115 -11.93 -10.52 0.09
C GLU A 115 -11.39 -10.31 -1.34
N GLU A 116 -11.61 -9.13 -1.91
CA GLU A 116 -11.21 -8.75 -3.28
C GLU A 116 -9.78 -8.16 -3.34
N ARG A 117 -9.13 -7.98 -2.18
CA ARG A 117 -7.74 -7.48 -2.11
C ARG A 117 -6.77 -8.63 -1.95
N MET A 118 -5.68 -8.58 -2.71
CA MET A 118 -4.55 -9.47 -2.56
C MET A 118 -3.27 -8.65 -2.39
N ALA A 119 -2.36 -9.11 -1.54
CA ALA A 119 -1.02 -8.54 -1.42
C ALA A 119 0.03 -9.65 -1.50
N THR A 120 1.17 -9.35 -2.11
CA THR A 120 2.34 -10.24 -2.15
C THR A 120 3.57 -9.49 -1.66
N SER A 121 4.45 -10.17 -0.94
CA SER A 121 5.72 -9.61 -0.46
C SER A 121 6.70 -10.71 -0.06
N GLY A 122 7.97 -10.38 0.15
CA GLY A 122 8.92 -11.31 0.79
C GLY A 122 8.68 -11.42 2.29
N ARG A 123 8.18 -10.34 2.91
CA ARG A 123 7.90 -10.29 4.35
C ARG A 123 6.63 -9.50 4.66
N ALA A 124 5.86 -9.96 5.63
CA ALA A 124 4.72 -9.24 6.18
C ALA A 124 4.71 -9.30 7.70
N GLU A 125 4.43 -8.17 8.34
CA GLU A 125 4.17 -8.08 9.78
C GLU A 125 2.73 -7.62 9.99
N VAL A 126 1.92 -8.42 10.66
CA VAL A 126 0.56 -8.06 11.07
C VAL A 126 0.59 -7.63 12.52
N PHE A 127 0.00 -6.47 12.81
CA PHE A 127 -0.18 -5.93 14.16
C PHE A 127 -1.69 -5.85 14.46
N PRO A 128 -2.31 -6.92 14.97
CA PRO A 128 -3.76 -6.96 15.17
C PRO A 128 -4.29 -5.86 16.09
N ASN A 129 -3.52 -5.49 17.12
CA ASN A 129 -3.87 -4.49 18.13
C ASN A 129 -3.62 -3.04 17.67
N GLU A 130 -2.78 -2.85 16.65
CA GLU A 130 -2.48 -1.53 16.06
C GLU A 130 -3.22 -1.31 14.74
N ASP A 131 -4.02 -2.28 14.32
CA ASP A 131 -4.87 -2.23 13.13
C ASP A 131 -4.11 -1.98 11.82
N PHE A 132 -2.92 -2.57 11.64
CA PHE A 132 -2.21 -2.50 10.36
C PHE A 132 -1.39 -3.75 10.02
N ILE A 133 -1.03 -3.83 8.73
CA ILE A 133 -0.08 -4.78 8.16
C ILE A 133 1.06 -4.00 7.53
N LEU A 134 2.29 -4.36 7.84
CA LEU A 134 3.49 -3.85 7.19
C LEU A 134 3.98 -4.88 6.18
N LEU A 135 4.18 -4.47 4.94
CA LEU A 135 4.71 -5.30 3.87
C LEU A 135 6.07 -4.74 3.45
N ASP A 136 7.03 -5.64 3.33
CA ASP A 136 8.42 -5.35 3.01
C ASP A 136 8.98 -6.41 2.06
N GLU A 137 10.15 -6.17 1.50
CA GLU A 137 10.77 -7.03 0.47
C GLU A 137 9.87 -7.16 -0.77
N ASP A 138 9.79 -6.07 -1.52
CA ASP A 138 9.07 -5.95 -2.80
C ASP A 138 7.54 -6.18 -2.69
N PRO A 139 6.84 -5.35 -1.91
CA PRO A 139 5.40 -5.46 -1.76
C PRO A 139 4.63 -5.04 -3.03
N ILE A 140 3.67 -5.87 -3.43
CA ILE A 140 2.71 -5.57 -4.50
C ILE A 140 1.30 -5.80 -3.98
N VAL A 141 0.40 -4.84 -4.19
CA VAL A 141 -1.02 -4.96 -3.86
C VAL A 141 -1.87 -4.94 -5.11
N TYR A 142 -2.82 -5.86 -5.16
CA TYR A 142 -3.86 -5.97 -6.18
C TYR A 142 -5.20 -5.68 -5.54
N GLN A 143 -5.93 -4.72 -6.09
CA GLN A 143 -7.29 -4.40 -5.68
C GLN A 143 -8.12 -4.05 -6.92
N ASN A 144 -9.03 -4.94 -7.30
CA ASN A 144 -9.83 -4.83 -8.52
C ASN A 144 -8.92 -4.65 -9.75
N ASP A 145 -9.12 -3.59 -10.53
CA ASP A 145 -8.29 -3.26 -11.70
C ASP A 145 -7.06 -2.40 -11.38
N ILE A 146 -6.72 -2.26 -10.08
CA ILE A 146 -5.60 -1.45 -9.61
C ILE A 146 -4.48 -2.36 -9.10
N THR A 147 -3.27 -2.12 -9.60
CA THR A 147 -2.03 -2.70 -9.08
C THR A 147 -1.15 -1.60 -8.50
N ILE A 148 -0.73 -1.77 -7.25
CA ILE A 148 0.21 -0.89 -6.57
C ILE A 148 1.51 -1.67 -6.41
N ASP A 149 2.52 -1.29 -7.19
CA ASP A 149 3.86 -1.85 -7.15
C ASP A 149 4.75 -0.97 -6.27
N GLY A 150 5.12 -1.52 -5.12
CA GLY A 150 6.01 -0.93 -4.12
C GLY A 150 7.38 -1.61 -4.08
N THR A 151 7.86 -2.19 -5.19
CA THR A 151 9.20 -2.80 -5.27
C THR A 151 10.28 -1.87 -4.69
N GLY A 152 11.11 -2.39 -3.79
CA GLY A 152 12.15 -1.64 -3.06
C GLY A 152 11.65 -0.68 -1.98
N ALA A 153 10.34 -0.60 -1.72
CA ALA A 153 9.76 0.28 -0.71
C ALA A 153 9.04 -0.51 0.38
N GLN A 154 8.71 0.18 1.48
CA GLN A 154 7.86 -0.36 2.55
C GLN A 154 6.42 0.14 2.39
N MET A 155 5.47 -0.78 2.56
CA MET A 155 4.05 -0.50 2.41
C MET A 155 3.29 -0.83 3.69
N ARG A 156 2.43 0.08 4.15
CA ARG A 156 1.59 -0.10 5.32
C ARG A 156 0.11 -0.11 4.93
N ILE A 157 -0.57 -1.22 5.17
CA ILE A 157 -2.02 -1.37 4.95
C ILE A 157 -2.73 -1.20 6.28
N LEU A 158 -3.59 -0.18 6.38
CA LEU A 158 -4.40 0.06 7.57
C LEU A 158 -5.71 -0.74 7.47
N ARG A 159 -6.16 -1.30 8.60
CA ARG A 159 -7.46 -1.99 8.72
C ARG A 159 -8.60 -0.99 8.45
N GLY A 160 -9.69 -1.49 7.86
CA GLY A 160 -10.89 -0.70 7.57
C GLY A 160 -10.90 -0.17 6.14
N ASN A 161 -10.99 1.16 5.97
CA ASN A 161 -11.34 1.88 4.73
C ASN A 161 -10.37 1.71 3.52
N GLY A 162 -9.52 0.68 3.51
CA GLY A 162 -8.63 0.37 2.40
C GLY A 162 -7.50 1.37 2.22
N ARG A 163 -7.09 2.05 3.29
CA ARG A 163 -5.98 2.99 3.24
C ARG A 163 -4.65 2.24 3.20
N VAL A 164 -3.87 2.54 2.17
CA VAL A 164 -2.50 2.05 2.00
C VAL A 164 -1.56 3.25 2.00
N GLU A 165 -0.54 3.21 2.85
CA GLU A 165 0.53 4.19 2.92
C GLU A 165 1.80 3.57 2.34
N LEU A 166 2.44 4.25 1.39
CA LEU A 166 3.71 3.81 0.80
C LEU A 166 4.74 4.92 0.95
N ILE A 167 5.92 4.56 1.41
CA ILE A 167 7.06 5.47 1.49
C ILE A 167 8.14 4.93 0.56
N GLY A 168 8.21 5.52 -0.63
CA GLY A 168 9.30 5.31 -1.57
C GLY A 168 10.40 6.36 -1.43
N ASP A 169 11.44 6.22 -2.24
CA ASP A 169 12.53 7.19 -2.36
C ASP A 169 12.93 7.41 -3.84
N THR A 170 14.02 8.13 -4.09
CA THR A 170 14.49 8.40 -5.46
C THR A 170 14.86 7.15 -6.26
N ASN A 171 15.30 6.10 -5.59
CA ASN A 171 15.67 4.81 -6.17
C ASN A 171 14.47 3.85 -6.19
N ASN A 172 13.60 3.93 -5.18
CA ASN A 172 12.46 3.04 -4.98
C ASN A 172 11.14 3.79 -5.22
N LYS A 173 10.85 4.07 -6.50
CA LYS A 173 9.64 4.79 -6.91
C LYS A 173 8.41 3.88 -6.83
N ILE A 174 7.35 4.40 -6.23
CA ILE A 174 6.04 3.72 -6.22
C ILE A 174 5.37 3.85 -7.57
N ARG A 175 4.82 2.74 -8.09
CA ARG A 175 4.05 2.71 -9.34
C ARG A 175 2.63 2.25 -9.07
N VAL A 176 1.66 2.99 -9.60
CA VAL A 176 0.24 2.60 -9.58
C VAL A 176 -0.22 2.43 -11.02
N THR A 177 -0.76 1.25 -11.33
CA THR A 177 -1.36 0.93 -12.62
C THR A 177 -2.86 0.75 -12.44
N GLY A 178 -3.66 1.36 -13.31
CA GLY A 178 -5.11 1.28 -13.28
C GLY A 178 -5.70 1.26 -14.68
N ARG A 179 -7.02 1.43 -14.77
CA ARG A 179 -7.73 1.49 -16.05
C ARG A 179 -7.27 2.67 -16.92
N PRO A 180 -7.32 2.55 -18.26
CA PRO A 180 -7.11 3.67 -19.16
C PRO A 180 -8.06 4.83 -18.82
N ILE A 181 -7.54 6.06 -18.93
CA ILE A 181 -8.37 7.26 -18.90
C ILE A 181 -8.90 7.53 -20.30
N GLU A 182 -10.14 8.02 -20.40
CA GLU A 182 -10.69 8.47 -21.67
C GLU A 182 -9.88 9.65 -22.20
N ASP A 183 -9.73 9.71 -23.52
CA ASP A 183 -9.11 10.85 -24.19
C ASP A 183 -9.98 12.10 -24.01
N PHE A 184 -9.33 13.24 -23.82
CA PHE A 184 -10.01 14.53 -23.66
C PHE A 184 -10.51 15.11 -25.00
N GLY A 185 -10.18 14.47 -26.13
CA GLY A 185 -10.77 14.75 -27.44
C GLY A 185 -10.20 16.03 -28.08
N PHE A 186 -8.90 16.03 -28.37
CA PHE A 186 -8.32 17.04 -29.25
C PHE A 186 -8.42 16.54 -30.68
N GLU A 187 -9.31 17.14 -31.47
CA GLU A 187 -9.34 16.95 -32.91
C GLU A 187 -8.02 17.48 -33.48
N GLU A 188 -7.24 16.61 -34.13
CA GLU A 188 -6.15 17.03 -35.00
C GLU A 188 -6.76 17.81 -36.17
N ASN A 189 -6.95 19.11 -35.99
CA ASN A 189 -7.22 20.00 -37.11
C ASN A 189 -5.93 20.07 -37.93
N GLU A 190 -5.98 19.67 -39.20
CA GLU A 190 -4.88 19.72 -40.17
C GLU A 190 -4.31 21.14 -40.39
N ASP A 191 -4.93 22.16 -39.79
CA ASP A 191 -4.40 23.53 -39.69
C ASP A 191 -3.33 23.60 -38.59
N SER A 192 -2.22 22.89 -38.80
CA SER A 192 -1.00 23.05 -38.03
C SER A 192 -0.63 24.54 -37.95
N ILE A 193 -0.50 25.06 -36.73
CA ILE A 193 -0.05 26.44 -36.45
C ILE A 193 1.44 26.60 -36.77
N VAL A 194 2.13 25.53 -37.23
CA VAL A 194 3.48 25.64 -37.76
C VAL A 194 3.42 26.32 -39.13
N PRO A 195 3.94 27.56 -39.28
CA PRO A 195 4.01 28.21 -40.58
C PRO A 195 4.89 27.34 -41.50
N PRO A 196 4.53 27.16 -42.78
CA PRO A 196 5.38 26.43 -43.71
C PRO A 196 6.76 27.09 -43.76
N GLU A 197 7.82 26.29 -43.59
CA GLU A 197 9.20 26.74 -43.76
C GLU A 197 9.36 27.29 -45.19
N ASP A 198 9.79 28.54 -45.32
CA ASP A 198 10.09 29.16 -46.61
C ASP A 198 11.18 28.31 -47.32
N GLU A 199 10.82 27.65 -48.42
CA GLU A 199 11.80 26.99 -49.27
C GLU A 199 12.81 28.03 -49.82
N PRO A 200 14.12 27.75 -49.80
CA PRO A 200 15.11 28.68 -50.32
C PRO A 200 14.92 28.85 -51.83
N VAL A 201 14.64 30.09 -52.24
CA VAL A 201 14.59 30.49 -53.65
C VAL A 201 15.97 30.33 -54.27
N ASP A 202 16.07 29.40 -55.21
CA ASP A 202 17.18 29.22 -56.15
C ASP A 202 17.32 30.46 -57.04
N ASP A 203 18.41 31.21 -56.86
CA ASP A 203 18.84 32.25 -57.80
C ASP A 203 20.24 31.89 -58.30
N SER A 204 20.26 31.12 -59.39
CA SER A 204 21.45 30.85 -60.19
C SER A 204 21.57 31.84 -61.33
N ASN A 205 22.57 32.74 -61.24
CA ASN A 205 23.50 33.22 -62.28
C ASN A 205 23.80 34.73 -62.17
N ASN A 206 25.06 35.10 -61.93
CA ASN A 206 25.97 35.40 -63.04
C ASN A 206 27.46 35.53 -62.60
N GLU A 207 28.30 34.92 -63.44
CA GLU A 207 29.73 35.10 -63.79
C GLU A 207 30.35 36.48 -63.41
N GLU A 208 31.65 36.70 -63.14
CA GLU A 208 32.91 35.99 -63.38
C GLU A 208 34.07 36.81 -62.74
N GLU A 209 35.24 36.17 -62.57
CA GLU A 209 36.63 36.73 -62.61
C GLU A 209 37.46 37.05 -61.34
N GLU A 210 38.70 36.50 -61.42
CA GLU A 210 39.99 36.76 -60.73
C GLU A 210 40.36 36.10 -59.37
N SER A 211 41.20 35.06 -59.48
CA SER A 211 42.26 34.61 -58.53
C SER A 211 43.48 35.58 -58.53
N PRO A 212 44.59 35.40 -57.75
CA PRO A 212 44.94 34.46 -56.67
C PRO A 212 45.60 35.13 -55.42
N GLY A 213 45.87 34.37 -54.34
CA GLY A 213 46.79 34.82 -53.28
C GLY A 213 47.06 33.81 -52.17
N SER A 214 48.20 33.12 -52.25
CA SER A 214 48.77 32.23 -51.24
C SER A 214 49.32 32.98 -50.02
N GLU A 215 49.21 32.46 -48.79
CA GLU A 215 50.36 32.42 -47.87
C GLU A 215 50.27 31.37 -46.76
N LYS A 216 51.44 30.80 -46.47
CA LYS A 216 51.76 29.71 -45.55
C LYS A 216 51.72 30.14 -44.07
N GLY A 217 51.59 29.15 -43.19
CA GLY A 217 52.04 29.24 -41.80
C GLY A 217 52.00 27.88 -41.10
N ASN A 218 53.11 27.14 -41.17
CA ASN A 218 53.35 25.85 -40.52
C ASN A 218 53.71 25.99 -39.02
N ASN A 219 53.69 24.82 -38.35
CA ASN A 219 54.53 24.30 -37.25
C ASN A 219 53.68 23.93 -36.03
N GLU A 220 53.45 22.64 -35.76
CA GLU A 220 54.38 21.64 -35.18
C GLU A 220 54.86 22.03 -33.79
N ASP A 221 54.42 21.29 -32.76
CA ASP A 221 55.31 20.64 -31.78
C ASP A 221 54.50 19.72 -30.83
N ASP A 222 54.88 18.44 -30.89
CA ASP A 222 54.65 17.30 -29.95
C ASP A 222 55.36 17.59 -28.58
N PRO A 223 55.49 16.69 -27.56
CA PRO A 223 55.12 15.26 -27.47
C PRO A 223 54.56 14.75 -26.10
N GLU A 224 54.04 13.53 -26.15
CA GLU A 224 54.33 12.33 -25.31
C GLU A 224 55.00 12.48 -23.92
N ALA A 225 54.37 11.91 -22.88
CA ALA A 225 55.08 11.24 -21.78
C ALA A 225 54.18 10.21 -21.09
N ALA A 226 54.63 8.96 -21.12
CA ALA A 226 54.17 7.84 -20.30
C ALA A 226 54.70 7.95 -18.86
N GLU A 227 54.04 7.30 -17.90
CA GLU A 227 54.76 6.55 -16.85
C GLU A 227 53.83 5.54 -16.13
N GLN A 228 54.35 4.32 -16.01
CA GLN A 228 53.88 3.20 -15.20
C GLN A 228 54.41 3.35 -13.76
N SER A 229 53.71 2.80 -12.76
CA SER A 229 54.35 2.01 -11.69
C SER A 229 53.32 1.41 -10.70
N ASP A 230 53.42 0.09 -10.60
CA ASP A 230 53.23 -0.83 -9.46
C ASP A 230 52.92 -0.26 -8.07
N GLU A 231 51.92 -0.84 -7.38
CA GLU A 231 52.12 -1.78 -6.24
C GLU A 231 50.85 -2.60 -5.96
#